data_AF-A0A0U9HPZ4-F1
#
_entry.id   AF-A0A0U9HPZ4-F1
#
_cell.length_a   1.000
_cell.length_b   1.000
_cell.length_c   1.000
_cell.angle_alpha   90.00
_cell.angle_beta   90.00
_cell.angle_gamma   90.00
#
_symmetry.space_group_name_H-M   'P 1'
#
loop_
_entity.id
_entity.type
_entity.pdbx_description
1 polymer ?
#
loop_
_entity_poly.entity_id
_entity_poly.type
_entity_poly.pdbx_seq_one_letter_code
_entity_poly.pdbx_strand_id
1 'polypeptide(L)'
;MGAFRLRIEFEDRTGMVYDTSRIIAKYNISILALEVLPNLMYFELECENEEIKKKIMLDLAPIPNIKKVEEVRCTVPDAPKDDPFSSILGESSALKKAIFRARLAAEGSSTILILGESGTGKELFAKAIHLASPRNKFSFYPVNCAALPDTLLESELFGYEEGAFSGAKKGGKAGLLEIADKGTVFLDEVGDLSLSTQAKLLRVIQEMKIRRIGGYKEKPINVRIIAATNRNLEKMVQKGEFREDLYYRLNVVPITIPSLRERRADIPLLAEYFLSRYVNSLGKPPKTLTAKAMAFLVNYDWPGNVRELQNLIERAVNLTPGRIIDIDNLHFEGHNELELPEMEDVPLKTIVEQLESKVISEALSKHGSIRKASKALGISHPALIKKMKKYNIE
;
A
#
# COMPACT_ATOMS: atom_id res chain seq x y z
N MET A 1 8.17 22.77 -16.73
CA MET A 1 6.76 23.08 -16.44
C MET A 1 6.52 22.88 -14.96
N GLY A 2 6.73 23.94 -14.18
CA GLY A 2 6.43 23.97 -12.76
C GLY A 2 4.94 24.22 -12.53
N ALA A 3 4.23 23.22 -12.01
CA ALA A 3 2.87 23.40 -11.48
C ALA A 3 2.95 23.57 -9.96
N PHE A 4 2.09 24.42 -9.39
CA PHE A 4 1.96 24.55 -7.95
C PHE A 4 0.48 24.62 -7.56
N ARG A 5 0.15 24.09 -6.36
CA ARG A 5 -1.22 24.01 -5.87
C ARG A 5 -1.44 25.04 -4.78
N LEU A 6 -2.52 25.79 -4.90
CA LEU A 6 -2.91 26.90 -4.04
C LEU A 6 -4.13 26.48 -3.24
N ARG A 7 -4.04 26.51 -1.90
CA ARG A 7 -5.16 26.25 -0.99
C ARG A 7 -5.69 27.57 -0.47
N ILE A 8 -6.98 27.78 -0.64
CA ILE A 8 -7.71 28.96 -0.19
C ILE A 8 -8.76 28.50 0.81
N GLU A 9 -8.63 28.91 2.06
CA GLU A 9 -9.65 28.74 3.09
C GLU A 9 -10.57 29.97 3.06
N PHE A 10 -11.86 29.74 2.92
CA PHE A 10 -12.83 30.81 2.77
C PHE A 10 -14.11 30.52 3.56
N GLU A 11 -14.91 31.56 3.78
CA GLU A 11 -16.27 31.44 4.28
C GLU A 11 -17.24 31.60 3.10
N ASP A 12 -18.14 30.62 2.94
CA ASP A 12 -18.99 30.49 1.77
C ASP A 12 -19.73 31.80 1.42
N ARG A 13 -19.47 32.31 0.22
CA ARG A 13 -20.18 33.45 -0.35
C ARG A 13 -20.43 33.27 -1.84
N THR A 14 -21.55 33.80 -2.31
CA THR A 14 -21.86 33.87 -3.73
C THR A 14 -20.77 34.63 -4.48
N GLY A 15 -20.25 34.05 -5.57
CA GLY A 15 -19.21 34.66 -6.38
C GLY A 15 -17.77 34.42 -5.93
N MET A 16 -17.52 33.64 -4.87
CA MET A 16 -16.15 33.37 -4.40
C MET A 16 -15.24 32.80 -5.49
N VAL A 17 -15.70 31.79 -6.23
CA VAL A 17 -14.94 31.17 -7.35
C VAL A 17 -14.66 32.18 -8.46
N TYR A 18 -15.60 33.08 -8.73
CA TYR A 18 -15.45 34.10 -9.76
C TYR A 18 -14.38 35.13 -9.37
N ASP A 19 -14.40 35.60 -8.13
CA ASP A 19 -13.45 36.61 -7.66
C ASP A 19 -12.03 36.05 -7.55
N THR A 20 -11.86 34.82 -7.07
CA THR A 20 -10.55 34.16 -7.00
C THR A 20 -9.98 33.86 -8.39
N SER A 21 -10.79 33.31 -9.30
CA SER A 21 -10.35 33.03 -10.67
C SER A 21 -10.05 34.30 -11.47
N ARG A 22 -10.78 35.40 -11.24
CA ARG A 22 -10.53 36.69 -11.88
C ARG A 22 -9.18 37.28 -11.50
N ILE A 23 -8.75 37.12 -10.25
CA ILE A 23 -7.42 37.57 -9.81
C ILE A 23 -6.33 36.73 -10.46
N ILE A 24 -6.50 35.40 -10.49
CA ILE A 24 -5.54 34.50 -11.15
C ILE A 24 -5.44 34.80 -12.65
N ALA A 25 -6.56 35.10 -13.31
CA ALA A 25 -6.59 35.45 -14.73
C ALA A 25 -5.80 36.72 -15.07
N LYS A 26 -5.65 37.68 -14.14
CA LYS A 26 -4.84 38.90 -14.36
C LYS A 26 -3.36 38.59 -14.62
N TYR A 27 -2.88 37.45 -14.12
CA TYR A 27 -1.49 37.03 -14.25
C TYR A 27 -1.22 36.19 -15.50
N ASN A 28 -2.23 36.00 -16.35
CA ASN A 28 -2.16 35.23 -17.60
C ASN A 28 -1.63 33.79 -17.39
N ILE A 29 -2.04 33.17 -16.29
CA ILE A 29 -1.67 31.80 -15.90
C ILE A 29 -2.82 30.84 -16.19
N SER A 30 -2.46 29.68 -16.73
CA SER A 30 -3.39 28.57 -16.93
C SER A 30 -3.76 27.93 -15.59
N ILE A 31 -5.08 27.84 -15.33
CA ILE A 31 -5.62 27.00 -14.27
C ILE A 31 -5.72 25.58 -14.83
N LEU A 32 -4.90 24.66 -14.31
CA LEU A 32 -4.88 23.26 -14.71
C LEU A 32 -6.04 22.48 -14.08
N ALA A 33 -6.37 22.78 -12.83
CA ALA A 33 -7.48 22.18 -12.10
C ALA A 33 -8.05 23.15 -11.05
N LEU A 34 -9.34 23.00 -10.75
CA LEU A 34 -10.06 23.72 -9.71
C LEU A 34 -10.93 22.73 -8.93
N GLU A 35 -10.72 22.63 -7.63
CA GLU A 35 -11.57 21.86 -6.72
C GLU A 35 -12.20 22.80 -5.69
N VAL A 36 -13.51 22.68 -5.48
CA VAL A 36 -14.25 23.47 -4.49
C VAL A 36 -14.90 22.51 -3.49
N LEU A 37 -14.53 22.67 -2.23
CA LEU A 37 -15.08 21.98 -1.06
C LEU A 37 -15.77 23.00 -0.15
N PRO A 38 -16.61 22.56 0.82
CA PRO A 38 -17.17 23.49 1.81
C PRO A 38 -16.06 24.25 2.53
N ASN A 39 -16.08 25.59 2.44
CA ASN A 39 -15.08 26.50 3.02
C ASN A 39 -13.62 26.35 2.53
N LEU A 40 -13.36 25.56 1.48
CA LEU A 40 -12.01 25.28 0.98
C LEU A 40 -11.97 25.19 -0.55
N MET A 41 -10.98 25.83 -1.16
CA MET A 41 -10.80 25.82 -2.62
C MET A 41 -9.34 25.53 -2.97
N TYR A 42 -9.13 24.68 -3.98
CA TYR A 42 -7.82 24.38 -4.52
C TYR A 42 -7.71 24.84 -5.97
N PHE A 43 -6.65 25.58 -6.28
CA PHE A 43 -6.24 25.88 -7.66
C PHE A 43 -4.93 25.16 -7.96
N GLU A 44 -4.88 24.43 -9.07
CA GLU A 44 -3.62 23.96 -9.64
C GLU A 44 -3.24 24.90 -10.78
N LEU A 45 -2.10 25.58 -10.65
CA LEU A 45 -1.69 26.66 -11.55
C LEU A 45 -0.36 26.32 -12.23
N GLU A 46 -0.25 26.64 -13.51
CA GLU A 46 0.98 26.50 -14.29
C GLU A 46 1.83 27.78 -14.16
N CYS A 47 2.84 27.79 -13.28
CA CYS A 47 3.69 28.96 -13.09
C CYS A 47 5.12 28.59 -12.67
N GLU A 48 6.09 29.03 -13.47
CA GLU A 48 7.52 28.79 -13.22
C GLU A 48 8.21 29.93 -12.44
N ASN A 49 7.58 31.11 -12.34
CA ASN A 49 8.17 32.29 -11.73
C ASN A 49 7.70 32.48 -10.26
N GLU A 50 8.63 32.30 -9.32
CA GLU A 50 8.41 32.49 -7.87
C GLU A 50 7.91 33.89 -7.48
N GLU A 51 8.28 34.94 -8.23
CA GLU A 51 7.79 36.30 -7.95
C GLU A 51 6.31 36.45 -8.26
N ILE A 52 5.84 35.79 -9.33
CA ILE A 52 4.44 35.82 -9.74
C ILE A 52 3.60 35.03 -8.74
N LYS A 53 4.08 33.89 -8.24
CA LYS A 53 3.42 33.12 -7.18
C LYS A 53 3.16 33.95 -5.93
N LYS A 54 4.17 34.68 -5.45
CA LYS A 54 4.05 35.56 -4.27
C LYS A 54 3.04 36.69 -4.50
N LYS A 55 3.03 37.29 -5.69
CA LYS A 55 2.07 38.34 -6.05
C LYS A 55 0.63 37.83 -6.08
N ILE A 56 0.40 36.64 -6.62
CA ILE A 56 -0.94 36.01 -6.63
C ILE A 56 -1.45 35.79 -5.20
N MET A 57 -0.60 35.28 -4.29
CA MET A 57 -1.00 35.07 -2.90
C MET A 57 -1.33 36.38 -2.18
N LEU A 58 -0.54 37.43 -2.42
CA LEU A 58 -0.77 38.77 -1.88
C LEU A 58 -2.08 39.39 -2.38
N ASP A 59 -2.43 39.18 -3.65
CA ASP A 59 -3.64 39.72 -4.25
C ASP A 59 -4.92 38.94 -3.90
N LEU A 60 -4.79 37.65 -3.56
CA LEU A 60 -5.90 36.81 -3.11
C LEU A 60 -6.26 37.05 -1.64
N ALA A 61 -5.27 37.34 -0.78
CA ALA A 61 -5.48 37.61 0.64
C ALA A 61 -6.52 38.71 0.98
N PRO A 62 -6.61 39.85 0.26
CA PRO A 62 -7.56 40.92 0.56
C PRO A 62 -9.00 40.68 0.07
N ILE A 63 -9.31 39.55 -0.56
CA ILE A 63 -10.70 39.24 -0.94
C ILE A 63 -11.54 39.04 0.34
N PRO A 64 -12.72 39.68 0.45
CA PRO A 64 -13.60 39.47 1.60
C PRO A 64 -13.99 37.99 1.74
N ASN A 65 -13.99 37.52 2.99
CA ASN A 65 -14.29 36.14 3.39
C ASN A 65 -13.20 35.12 3.06
N ILE A 66 -12.03 35.54 2.60
CA ILE A 66 -10.85 34.66 2.56
C ILE A 66 -10.13 34.72 3.91
N LYS A 67 -9.97 33.56 4.55
CA LYS A 67 -9.31 33.42 5.86
C LYS A 67 -7.81 33.18 5.69
N LYS A 68 -7.45 32.36 4.70
CA LYS A 68 -6.07 31.90 4.52
C LYS A 68 -5.79 31.54 3.06
N VAL A 69 -4.60 31.88 2.58
CA VAL A 69 -4.10 31.52 1.25
C VAL A 69 -2.71 30.94 1.42
N GLU A 70 -2.51 29.68 1.05
CA GLU A 70 -1.23 28.99 1.21
C GLU A 70 -0.86 28.18 -0.03
N GLU A 71 0.45 28.12 -0.32
CA GLU A 71 0.99 27.14 -1.25
C GLU A 71 0.96 25.76 -0.58
N VAL A 72 0.22 24.85 -1.17
CA VAL A 72 0.31 23.44 -0.82
C VAL A 72 1.19 22.80 -1.86
N ARG A 73 2.44 22.53 -1.50
CA ARG A 73 3.17 21.48 -2.23
C ARG A 73 2.37 20.21 -2.03
N CYS A 74 2.16 19.42 -3.08
CA CYS A 74 1.56 18.10 -2.98
C CYS A 74 2.48 17.18 -2.15
N THR A 75 2.50 17.42 -0.85
CA THR A 75 2.87 16.51 0.20
C THR A 75 1.56 16.20 0.88
N VAL A 76 1.19 14.92 0.79
CA VAL A 76 0.29 14.16 1.65
C VAL A 76 -0.12 14.91 2.94
N PRO A 77 -1.41 14.91 3.34
CA PRO A 77 -1.97 15.81 4.36
C PRO A 77 -1.10 15.91 5.61
N ASP A 78 -0.98 17.13 6.14
CA ASP A 78 -0.21 17.52 7.33
C ASP A 78 -0.44 16.59 8.54
N ALA A 79 0.26 15.46 8.56
CA ALA A 79 0.84 14.95 9.79
C ALA A 79 2.01 15.89 10.13
N PRO A 80 2.27 16.22 11.41
CA PRO A 80 3.43 17.00 11.77
C PRO A 80 4.66 16.39 11.08
N LYS A 81 5.55 17.21 10.51
CA LYS A 81 6.71 16.77 9.70
C LYS A 81 7.62 15.72 10.37
N ASP A 82 7.41 15.47 11.67
CA ASP A 82 8.10 14.49 12.49
C ASP A 82 7.26 13.26 12.90
N ASP A 83 6.03 13.08 12.39
CA ASP A 83 5.21 11.90 12.72
C ASP A 83 5.76 10.65 12.01
N PRO A 84 6.26 9.65 12.75
CA PRO A 84 6.84 8.45 12.14
C PRO A 84 5.84 7.63 11.32
N PHE A 85 4.54 7.78 11.59
CA PHE A 85 3.48 7.06 10.89
C PHE A 85 3.04 7.74 9.59
N SER A 86 3.52 8.95 9.29
CA SER A 86 3.21 9.68 8.04
C SER A 86 3.64 8.92 6.77
N SER A 87 4.63 8.02 6.90
CA SER A 87 5.08 7.13 5.84
C SER A 87 4.05 6.08 5.41
N ILE A 88 3.00 5.86 6.21
CA ILE A 88 1.94 4.88 5.95
C ILE A 88 0.75 5.61 5.35
N LEU A 89 0.58 5.47 4.04
CA LEU A 89 -0.48 6.14 3.29
C LEU A 89 -1.81 5.38 3.37
N GLY A 90 -2.88 6.13 3.64
CA GLY A 90 -4.26 5.67 3.60
C GLY A 90 -5.16 6.38 4.62
N GLU A 91 -6.45 6.42 4.32
CA GLU A 91 -7.46 7.11 5.11
C GLU A 91 -8.56 6.18 5.63
N SER A 92 -8.56 4.91 5.20
CA SER A 92 -9.52 3.90 5.61
C SER A 92 -9.57 3.73 7.13
N SER A 93 -10.76 3.48 7.65
CA SER A 93 -10.99 3.31 9.08
C SER A 93 -10.23 2.10 9.65
N ALA A 94 -10.08 1.03 8.86
CA ALA A 94 -9.31 -0.16 9.22
C ALA A 94 -7.82 0.17 9.42
N LEU A 95 -7.22 0.93 8.49
CA LEU A 95 -5.83 1.34 8.59
C LEU A 95 -5.61 2.31 9.75
N LYS A 96 -6.49 3.30 9.93
CA LYS A 96 -6.42 4.25 11.05
C LYS A 96 -6.47 3.54 12.41
N LYS A 97 -7.30 2.49 12.55
CA LYS A 97 -7.32 1.64 13.76
C LYS A 97 -5.99 0.92 14.00
N ALA A 98 -5.39 0.36 12.95
CA ALA A 98 -4.09 -0.29 13.05
C ALA A 98 -2.97 0.70 13.45
N ILE A 99 -2.94 1.89 12.82
CA ILE A 99 -2.00 2.97 13.15
C ILE A 99 -2.18 3.42 14.60
N PHE A 100 -3.42 3.61 15.05
CA PHE A 100 -3.71 4.01 16.43
C PHE A 100 -3.20 2.98 17.45
N ARG A 101 -3.44 1.69 17.22
CA ARG A 101 -2.90 0.62 18.07
C ARG A 101 -1.38 0.59 18.06
N ALA A 102 -0.77 0.79 16.89
CA ALA A 102 0.69 0.87 16.75
C ALA A 102 1.29 2.04 17.52
N ARG A 103 0.64 3.21 17.54
CA ARG A 103 1.05 4.37 18.36
C ARG A 103 1.02 4.05 19.84
N LEU A 104 -0.10 3.52 20.35
CA LEU A 104 -0.21 3.13 21.76
C LEU A 104 0.85 2.09 22.14
N ALA A 105 1.09 1.11 21.25
CA ALA A 105 2.10 0.09 21.48
C ALA A 105 3.52 0.68 21.51
N ALA A 106 3.81 1.73 20.73
CA ALA A 106 5.13 2.33 20.64
C ALA A 106 5.62 2.94 21.96
N GLU A 107 4.72 3.47 22.79
CA GLU A 107 5.04 4.08 24.10
C GLU A 107 5.60 3.06 25.10
N GLY A 108 5.16 1.81 25.02
CA GLY A 108 5.59 0.72 25.90
C GLY A 108 6.90 0.05 25.49
N SER A 109 7.37 -0.88 26.32
CA SER A 109 8.51 -1.77 26.03
C SER A 109 8.11 -3.18 25.63
N SER A 110 6.81 -3.50 25.65
CA SER A 110 6.27 -4.82 25.35
C SER A 110 6.61 -5.29 23.93
N THR A 111 6.68 -6.61 23.78
CA THR A 111 6.78 -7.29 22.49
C THR A 111 5.53 -7.01 21.66
N ILE A 112 5.72 -6.70 20.38
CA ILE A 112 4.64 -6.42 19.44
C ILE A 112 4.64 -7.50 18.37
N LEU A 113 3.46 -8.03 18.06
CA LEU A 113 3.26 -8.98 16.97
C LEU A 113 2.42 -8.31 15.87
N ILE A 114 3.03 -8.08 14.72
CA ILE A 114 2.39 -7.52 13.53
C ILE A 114 1.89 -8.67 12.65
N LEU A 115 0.58 -8.75 12.50
CA LEU A 115 -0.10 -9.74 11.67
C LEU A 115 -0.55 -9.08 10.38
N GLY A 116 -0.35 -9.74 9.25
CA GLY A 116 -0.88 -9.26 7.98
C GLY A 116 -0.27 -9.98 6.79
N GLU A 117 -0.97 -9.94 5.67
CA GLU A 117 -0.54 -10.57 4.43
C GLU A 117 0.80 -10.02 3.92
N SER A 118 1.42 -10.76 2.99
CA SER A 118 2.63 -10.29 2.34
C SER A 118 2.33 -9.03 1.52
N GLY A 119 3.25 -8.07 1.53
CA GLY A 119 3.11 -6.83 0.76
C GLY A 119 2.18 -5.77 1.36
N THR A 120 1.68 -5.93 2.60
CA THR A 120 0.84 -4.92 3.27
C THR A 120 1.62 -3.75 3.90
N GLY A 121 2.94 -3.88 4.05
CA GLY A 121 3.81 -2.85 4.64
C GLY A 121 4.18 -3.07 6.11
N LYS A 122 4.27 -4.33 6.57
CA LYS A 122 4.65 -4.69 7.97
C LYS A 122 5.95 -4.02 8.44
N GLU A 123 6.96 -3.94 7.59
CA GLU A 123 8.23 -3.27 7.91
C GLU A 123 8.07 -1.76 8.15
N LEU A 124 7.17 -1.08 7.42
CA LEU A 124 6.88 0.35 7.63
C LEU A 124 6.24 0.57 9.01
N PHE A 125 5.31 -0.31 9.41
CA PHE A 125 4.75 -0.29 10.76
C PHE A 125 5.82 -0.50 11.83
N ALA A 126 6.71 -1.49 11.67
CA ALA A 126 7.78 -1.75 12.62
C ALA A 126 8.73 -0.56 12.77
N LYS A 127 9.12 0.07 11.66
CA LYS A 127 9.95 1.28 11.66
C LYS A 127 9.24 2.45 12.33
N ALA A 128 7.97 2.70 12.00
CA ALA A 128 7.18 3.77 12.61
C ALA A 128 7.03 3.58 14.13
N ILE A 129 6.76 2.34 14.58
CA ILE A 129 6.69 1.99 16.01
C ILE A 129 8.02 2.27 16.71
N HIS A 130 9.16 1.87 16.11
CA HIS A 130 10.47 2.12 16.70
C HIS A 130 10.76 3.63 16.83
N LEU A 131 10.52 4.39 15.75
CA LEU A 131 10.74 5.83 15.70
C LEU A 131 9.82 6.62 16.65
N ALA A 132 8.61 6.11 16.91
CA ALA A 132 7.66 6.68 17.87
C ALA A 132 7.93 6.25 19.33
N SER A 133 8.88 5.34 19.56
CA SER A 133 9.17 4.82 20.89
C SER A 133 10.24 5.63 21.64
N PRO A 134 10.38 5.45 22.97
CA PRO A 134 11.50 6.00 23.73
C PRO A 134 12.89 5.52 23.25
N ARG A 135 12.93 4.49 22.39
CA ARG A 135 14.16 3.91 21.84
C ARG A 135 14.54 4.45 20.45
N ASN A 136 13.86 5.49 19.96
CA ASN A 136 14.03 6.02 18.61
C ASN A 136 15.46 6.51 18.24
N LYS A 137 16.30 6.80 19.24
CA LYS A 137 17.72 7.18 19.04
C LYS A 137 18.66 5.98 19.01
N PHE A 138 18.19 4.78 19.35
CA PHE A 138 19.00 3.56 19.34
C PHE A 138 18.82 2.82 18.01
N SER A 139 19.66 1.81 17.78
CA SER A 139 19.62 1.04 16.54
C SER A 139 18.31 0.28 16.35
N PHE A 140 17.87 0.24 15.09
CA PHE A 140 16.80 -0.63 14.59
C PHE A 140 17.38 -1.65 13.63
N TYR A 141 17.30 -2.94 13.98
CA TYR A 141 17.83 -4.03 13.16
C TYR A 141 16.70 -4.89 12.59
N PRO A 142 16.37 -4.74 11.29
CA PRO A 142 15.44 -5.63 10.60
C PRO A 142 16.12 -6.93 10.18
N VAL A 143 15.45 -8.05 10.41
CA VAL A 143 15.89 -9.40 10.03
C VAL A 143 14.73 -10.12 9.38
N ASN A 144 14.91 -10.60 8.16
CA ASN A 144 13.95 -11.48 7.49
C ASN A 144 14.33 -12.93 7.77
N CYS A 145 13.50 -13.64 8.55
CA CYS A 145 13.77 -15.00 8.97
C CYS A 145 13.64 -16.01 7.83
N ALA A 146 12.87 -15.71 6.78
CA ALA A 146 12.69 -16.57 5.62
C ALA A 146 13.83 -16.43 4.57
N ALA A 147 14.65 -15.38 4.65
CA ALA A 147 15.66 -15.09 3.63
C ALA A 147 16.97 -15.87 3.80
N LEU A 148 17.22 -16.45 4.98
CA LEU A 148 18.46 -17.15 5.30
C LEU A 148 18.20 -18.61 5.67
N PRO A 149 19.11 -19.54 5.32
CA PRO A 149 19.13 -20.87 5.90
C PRO A 149 19.19 -20.81 7.43
N ASP A 150 18.52 -21.74 8.11
CA ASP A 150 18.33 -21.71 9.57
C ASP A 150 19.66 -21.61 10.35
N THR A 151 20.70 -22.34 9.93
CA THR A 151 22.02 -22.28 10.57
C THR A 151 22.68 -20.90 10.47
N LEU A 152 22.53 -20.23 9.33
CA LEU A 152 23.02 -18.87 9.13
C LEU A 152 22.18 -17.88 9.93
N LEU A 153 20.85 -18.04 9.96
CA LEU A 153 19.95 -17.22 10.75
C LEU A 153 20.29 -17.29 12.25
N GLU A 154 20.51 -18.49 12.79
CA GLU A 154 20.94 -18.65 14.18
C GLU A 154 22.27 -17.89 14.43
N SER A 155 23.23 -18.04 13.53
CA SER A 155 24.55 -17.40 13.65
C SER A 155 24.48 -15.87 13.57
N GLU A 156 23.57 -15.32 12.78
CA GLU A 156 23.33 -13.87 12.69
C GLU A 156 22.59 -13.35 13.93
N LEU A 157 21.55 -14.03 14.39
CA LEU A 157 20.75 -13.59 15.54
C LEU A 157 21.53 -13.68 16.86
N PHE A 158 22.14 -14.84 17.12
CA PHE A 158 22.76 -15.15 18.42
C PHE A 158 24.27 -14.96 18.45
N GLY A 159 24.93 -14.91 17.30
CA GLY A 159 26.38 -14.93 17.21
C GLY A 159 26.96 -16.31 17.52
N TYR A 160 28.27 -16.44 17.38
CA TYR A 160 28.98 -17.69 17.62
C TYR A 160 30.35 -17.46 18.27
N GLU A 161 30.81 -18.43 19.05
CA GLU A 161 32.19 -18.48 19.54
C GLU A 161 33.13 -19.12 18.51
N GLU A 162 34.43 -18.89 18.68
CA GLU A 162 35.44 -19.56 17.86
C GLU A 162 35.32 -21.08 17.96
N GLY A 163 35.40 -21.78 16.82
CA GLY A 163 35.30 -23.23 16.78
C GLY A 163 33.88 -23.81 16.89
N ALA A 164 32.83 -22.98 16.91
CA ALA A 164 31.45 -23.47 17.01
C ALA A 164 31.00 -24.37 15.83
N PHE A 165 31.55 -24.14 14.63
CA PHE A 165 31.31 -24.96 13.43
C PHE A 165 32.45 -24.79 12.41
N SER A 166 32.52 -25.67 11.40
CA SER A 166 33.49 -25.58 10.31
C SER A 166 33.29 -24.29 9.50
N GLY A 167 34.24 -23.36 9.58
CA GLY A 167 34.14 -22.03 8.96
C GLY A 167 33.90 -20.87 9.94
N ALA A 168 33.78 -21.16 11.25
CA ALA A 168 33.73 -20.12 12.27
C ALA A 168 35.02 -19.27 12.24
N LYS A 169 34.85 -17.95 12.12
CA LYS A 169 35.97 -17.00 12.16
C LYS A 169 36.70 -17.08 13.51
N LYS A 170 38.04 -16.97 13.48
CA LYS A 170 38.86 -16.79 14.69
C LYS A 170 38.38 -15.55 15.46
N GLY A 171 38.18 -15.69 16.77
CA GLY A 171 37.57 -14.66 17.62
C GLY A 171 36.04 -14.62 17.69
N GLY A 172 35.32 -15.45 16.92
CA GLY A 172 33.87 -15.50 16.92
C GLY A 172 33.18 -14.30 16.26
N LYS A 173 31.85 -14.21 16.39
CA LYS A 173 31.02 -13.09 15.91
C LYS A 173 29.91 -12.78 16.91
N ALA A 174 29.70 -11.49 17.20
CA ALA A 174 28.56 -11.04 18.00
C ALA A 174 27.26 -11.13 17.19
N GLY A 175 26.18 -11.58 17.83
CA GLY A 175 24.87 -11.67 17.19
C GLY A 175 24.15 -10.32 17.13
N LEU A 176 23.16 -10.22 16.25
CA LEU A 176 22.33 -9.02 16.09
C LEU A 176 21.60 -8.65 17.38
N LEU A 177 21.11 -9.63 18.14
CA LEU A 177 20.48 -9.38 19.45
C LEU A 177 21.47 -8.81 20.48
N GLU A 178 22.76 -9.14 20.37
CA GLU A 178 23.81 -8.56 21.22
C GLU A 178 24.16 -7.13 20.78
N ILE A 179 24.24 -6.89 19.47
CA ILE A 179 24.57 -5.59 18.88
C ILE A 179 23.40 -4.60 19.05
N ALA A 180 22.17 -5.10 19.07
CA ALA A 180 20.95 -4.32 19.23
C ALA A 180 20.65 -3.90 20.68
N ASP A 181 21.59 -4.06 21.61
CA ASP A 181 21.38 -3.68 23.01
C ASP A 181 20.84 -2.25 23.14
N LYS A 182 19.82 -2.06 24.00
CA LYS A 182 18.99 -0.84 24.17
C LYS A 182 18.13 -0.46 22.95
N GLY A 183 18.40 -1.04 21.79
CA GLY A 183 17.69 -0.81 20.54
C GLY A 183 16.45 -1.68 20.35
N THR A 184 16.09 -1.89 19.09
CA THR A 184 14.94 -2.69 18.65
C THR A 184 15.36 -3.66 17.56
N VAL A 185 14.95 -4.92 17.68
CA VAL A 185 15.09 -5.94 16.63
C VAL A 185 13.72 -6.20 16.03
N PHE A 186 13.63 -6.08 14.72
CA PHE A 186 12.45 -6.45 13.94
C PHE A 186 12.68 -7.81 13.29
N LEU A 187 11.85 -8.79 13.64
CA LEU A 187 11.87 -10.12 13.08
C LEU A 187 10.69 -10.25 12.10
N ASP A 188 10.97 -10.22 10.80
CA ASP A 188 9.96 -10.49 9.77
C ASP A 188 9.89 -11.99 9.47
N GLU A 189 8.72 -12.46 9.08
CA GLU A 189 8.42 -13.87 8.81
C GLU A 189 8.77 -14.81 10.00
N VAL A 190 8.42 -14.45 11.25
CA VAL A 190 8.74 -15.29 12.43
C VAL A 190 8.12 -16.69 12.41
N GLY A 191 7.08 -16.90 11.59
CA GLY A 191 6.50 -18.21 11.34
C GLY A 191 7.38 -19.16 10.51
N ASP A 192 8.53 -18.70 10.03
CA ASP A 192 9.53 -19.53 9.31
C ASP A 192 10.69 -20.01 10.19
N LEU A 193 10.69 -19.65 11.48
CA LEU A 193 11.72 -20.10 12.41
C LEU A 193 11.62 -21.61 12.67
N SER A 194 12.76 -22.31 12.68
CA SER A 194 12.82 -23.71 13.13
C SER A 194 12.52 -23.84 14.63
N LEU A 195 12.11 -25.03 15.08
CA LEU A 195 11.83 -25.29 16.50
C LEU A 195 13.05 -25.05 17.41
N SER A 196 14.27 -25.27 16.92
CA SER A 196 15.50 -24.98 17.66
C SER A 196 15.72 -23.48 17.82
N THR A 197 15.55 -22.72 16.74
CA THR A 197 15.67 -21.26 16.75
C THR A 197 14.59 -20.63 17.64
N GLN A 198 13.36 -21.15 17.57
CA GLN A 198 12.25 -20.75 18.46
C GLN A 198 12.60 -20.95 19.94
N ALA A 199 13.17 -22.09 20.32
CA ALA A 199 13.56 -22.36 21.70
C ALA A 199 14.65 -21.40 22.22
N LYS A 200 15.62 -21.04 21.37
CA LYS A 200 16.66 -20.05 21.72
C LYS A 200 16.08 -18.64 21.84
N LEU A 201 15.21 -18.24 20.91
CA LEU A 201 14.54 -16.94 20.95
C LEU A 201 13.67 -16.79 22.20
N LEU A 202 12.95 -17.85 22.59
CA LEU A 202 12.17 -17.88 23.81
C LEU A 202 13.01 -17.56 25.05
N ARG A 203 14.19 -18.20 25.19
CA ARG A 203 15.10 -17.94 26.31
C ARG A 203 15.56 -16.50 26.34
N VAL A 204 15.87 -15.93 25.18
CA VAL A 204 16.26 -14.51 25.09
C VAL A 204 15.13 -13.59 25.56
N ILE A 205 13.89 -13.84 25.11
CA ILE A 205 12.72 -13.03 25.51
C ILE A 205 12.42 -13.15 27.01
N GLN A 206 12.57 -14.35 27.58
CA GLN A 206 12.24 -14.59 28.99
C GLN A 206 13.30 -14.09 29.95
N GLU A 207 14.58 -14.37 29.66
CA GLU A 207 15.68 -14.11 30.59
C GLU A 207 16.39 -12.78 30.31
N MET A 208 16.14 -12.16 29.16
CA MET A 208 16.86 -10.97 28.69
C MET A 208 18.37 -11.18 28.69
N LYS A 209 18.78 -12.40 28.34
CA LYS A 209 20.18 -12.82 28.23
C LYS A 209 20.38 -13.56 26.92
N ILE A 210 21.57 -13.42 26.35
CA ILE A 210 21.98 -14.11 25.14
C ILE A 210 23.18 -15.00 25.42
N ARG A 211 23.20 -16.14 24.74
CA ARG A 211 24.32 -17.08 24.70
C ARG A 211 24.68 -17.31 23.24
N ARG A 212 25.97 -17.12 22.91
CA ARG A 212 26.48 -17.38 21.55
C ARG A 212 26.48 -18.88 21.25
N ILE A 213 26.33 -19.24 19.98
CA ILE A 213 26.41 -20.64 19.54
C ILE A 213 27.78 -21.21 19.90
N GLY A 214 27.80 -22.40 20.50
CA GLY A 214 29.01 -23.09 20.96
C GLY A 214 29.58 -22.56 22.28
N GLY A 215 29.08 -21.43 22.79
CA GLY A 215 29.52 -20.82 24.05
C GLY A 215 28.65 -21.19 25.23
N TYR A 216 29.18 -20.99 26.44
CA TYR A 216 28.46 -21.18 27.71
C TYR A 216 28.19 -19.88 28.47
N LYS A 217 28.85 -18.79 28.08
CA LYS A 217 28.71 -17.49 28.74
C LYS A 217 27.39 -16.83 28.37
N GLU A 218 26.65 -16.43 29.40
CA GLU A 218 25.46 -15.60 29.25
C GLU A 218 25.82 -14.13 29.36
N LYS A 219 25.24 -13.32 28.48
CA LYS A 219 25.39 -11.86 28.50
C LYS A 219 24.01 -11.22 28.61
N PRO A 220 23.77 -10.34 29.61
CA PRO A 220 22.50 -9.61 29.69
C PRO A 220 22.38 -8.65 28.51
N ILE A 221 21.16 -8.54 27.98
CA ILE A 221 20.80 -7.62 26.89
C ILE A 221 19.49 -6.91 27.23
N ASN A 222 19.28 -5.73 26.68
CA ASN A 222 18.03 -4.99 26.81
C ASN A 222 17.47 -4.63 25.43
N VAL A 223 16.85 -5.59 24.74
CA VAL A 223 16.35 -5.42 23.38
C VAL A 223 14.83 -5.40 23.35
N ARG A 224 14.25 -4.50 22.57
CA ARG A 224 12.83 -4.54 22.24
C ARG A 224 12.61 -5.39 21.00
N ILE A 225 11.63 -6.29 21.03
CA ILE A 225 11.33 -7.18 19.91
C ILE A 225 10.01 -6.75 19.26
N ILE A 226 10.04 -6.59 17.94
CA ILE A 226 8.85 -6.46 17.10
C ILE A 226 8.89 -7.66 16.14
N ALA A 227 7.88 -8.51 16.19
CA ALA A 227 7.76 -9.68 15.32
C ALA A 227 6.69 -9.43 14.27
N ALA A 228 6.84 -10.02 13.08
CA ALA A 228 5.87 -9.96 12.01
C ALA A 228 5.71 -11.32 11.32
N THR A 229 4.49 -11.63 10.88
CA THR A 229 4.23 -12.82 10.05
C THR A 229 2.94 -12.68 9.25
N ASN A 230 2.86 -13.38 8.11
CA ASN A 230 1.65 -13.61 7.35
C ASN A 230 0.97 -14.96 7.70
N ARG A 231 1.61 -15.82 8.49
CA ARG A 231 1.09 -17.14 8.86
C ARG A 231 0.16 -17.05 10.06
N ASN A 232 -0.76 -18.00 10.14
CA ASN A 232 -1.59 -18.17 11.32
C ASN A 232 -0.82 -18.99 12.37
N LEU A 233 -0.19 -18.29 13.32
CA LEU A 233 0.61 -18.92 14.37
C LEU A 233 -0.21 -19.86 15.26
N GLU A 234 -1.49 -19.56 15.52
CA GLU A 234 -2.37 -20.42 16.33
C GLU A 234 -2.55 -21.79 15.68
N LYS A 235 -2.79 -21.84 14.37
CA LYS A 235 -2.86 -23.09 13.60
C LYS A 235 -1.52 -23.83 13.60
N MET A 236 -0.40 -23.10 13.53
CA MET A 236 0.93 -23.73 13.59
C MET A 236 1.23 -24.34 14.96
N VAL A 237 0.76 -23.69 16.05
CA VAL A 237 0.85 -24.25 17.40
C VAL A 237 0.07 -25.56 17.49
N GLN A 238 -1.17 -25.59 16.97
CA GLN A 238 -1.99 -26.81 16.94
C GLN A 238 -1.33 -27.96 16.16
N LYS A 239 -0.53 -27.63 15.13
CA LYS A 239 0.22 -28.61 14.32
C LYS A 239 1.58 -29.00 14.90
N GLY A 240 2.03 -28.36 15.97
CA GLY A 240 3.37 -28.57 16.54
C GLY A 240 4.52 -27.95 15.72
N GLU A 241 4.20 -27.08 14.75
CA GLU A 241 5.18 -26.36 13.91
C GLU A 241 5.70 -25.09 14.60
N PHE A 242 4.95 -24.58 15.58
CA PHE A 242 5.31 -23.43 16.38
C PHE A 242 5.10 -23.71 17.86
N ARG A 243 6.03 -23.26 18.71
CA ARG A 243 5.92 -23.52 20.15
C ARG A 243 4.88 -22.60 20.80
N GLU A 244 4.02 -23.19 21.61
CA GLU A 244 2.97 -22.49 22.35
C GLU A 244 3.55 -21.44 23.32
N ASP A 245 4.61 -21.79 24.03
CA ASP A 245 5.30 -20.90 24.98
C ASP A 245 5.86 -19.62 24.32
N LEU A 246 6.43 -19.75 23.13
CA LEU A 246 6.90 -18.62 22.33
C LEU A 246 5.75 -17.79 21.78
N TYR A 247 4.67 -18.42 21.30
CA TYR A 247 3.51 -17.71 20.79
C TYR A 247 2.95 -16.75 21.83
N TYR A 248 2.75 -17.20 23.07
CA TYR A 248 2.25 -16.32 24.14
C TYR A 248 3.20 -15.19 24.53
N ARG A 249 4.53 -15.37 24.36
CA ARG A 249 5.53 -14.32 24.61
C ARG A 249 5.66 -13.31 23.48
N LEU A 250 5.33 -13.70 22.25
CA LEU A 250 5.28 -12.80 21.09
C LEU A 250 3.95 -12.05 21.00
N ASN A 251 2.84 -12.75 21.25
CA ASN A 251 1.47 -12.24 21.10
C ASN A 251 1.00 -11.40 22.30
N VAL A 252 1.86 -10.50 22.81
CA VAL A 252 1.51 -9.61 23.93
C VAL A 252 0.68 -8.43 23.43
N VAL A 253 1.11 -7.79 22.33
CA VAL A 253 0.37 -6.71 21.68
C VAL A 253 0.21 -7.03 20.19
N PRO A 254 -0.90 -7.67 19.79
CA PRO A 254 -1.19 -7.95 18.39
C PRO A 254 -1.67 -6.70 17.63
N ILE A 255 -1.08 -6.46 16.46
CA ILE A 255 -1.48 -5.42 15.51
C ILE A 255 -1.75 -6.08 14.17
N THR A 256 -3.01 -6.15 13.78
CA THR A 256 -3.41 -6.66 12.47
C THR A 256 -3.44 -5.53 11.44
N ILE A 257 -2.66 -5.67 10.37
CA ILE A 257 -2.66 -4.77 9.23
C ILE A 257 -3.68 -5.30 8.20
N PRO A 258 -4.66 -4.48 7.78
CA PRO A 258 -5.66 -4.90 6.80
C PRO A 258 -5.03 -5.13 5.43
N SER A 259 -5.57 -6.11 4.71
CA SER A 259 -5.24 -6.34 3.29
C SER A 259 -5.72 -5.16 2.44
N LEU A 260 -5.15 -4.96 1.25
CA LEU A 260 -5.49 -3.84 0.37
C LEU A 260 -6.95 -3.91 -0.10
N ARG A 261 -7.49 -5.11 -0.31
CA ARG A 261 -8.93 -5.35 -0.61
C ARG A 261 -9.87 -4.97 0.53
N GLU A 262 -9.42 -4.96 1.78
CA GLU A 262 -10.22 -4.46 2.93
C GLU A 262 -10.20 -2.93 3.04
N ARG A 263 -9.27 -2.27 2.32
CA ARG A 263 -9.11 -0.81 2.30
C ARG A 263 -9.10 -0.23 0.88
N ARG A 264 -10.05 -0.67 0.04
CA ARG A 264 -10.16 -0.23 -1.36
C ARG A 264 -10.21 1.30 -1.54
N ALA A 265 -10.76 2.02 -0.56
CA ALA A 265 -10.78 3.49 -0.55
C ALA A 265 -9.38 4.14 -0.53
N ASP A 266 -8.34 3.42 -0.10
CA ASP A 266 -6.96 3.92 -0.07
C ASP A 266 -6.23 3.72 -1.42
N ILE A 267 -6.79 2.90 -2.33
CA ILE A 267 -6.13 2.54 -3.59
C ILE A 267 -5.87 3.77 -4.48
N PRO A 268 -6.83 4.71 -4.68
CA PRO A 268 -6.57 5.89 -5.51
C PRO A 268 -5.42 6.75 -4.97
N LEU A 269 -5.39 6.97 -3.65
CA LEU A 269 -4.32 7.73 -3.00
C LEU A 269 -2.95 7.05 -3.19
N LEU A 270 -2.89 5.74 -2.97
CA LEU A 270 -1.67 4.96 -3.16
C LEU A 270 -1.22 4.98 -4.63
N ALA A 271 -2.16 4.86 -5.56
CA ALA A 271 -1.87 4.81 -6.98
C ALA A 271 -1.26 6.13 -7.47
N GLU A 272 -1.86 7.26 -7.12
CA GLU A 272 -1.34 8.59 -7.46
C GLU A 272 0.03 8.85 -6.81
N TYR A 273 0.20 8.41 -5.55
CA TYR A 273 1.49 8.53 -4.88
C TYR A 273 2.60 7.77 -5.62
N PHE A 274 2.36 6.50 -5.96
CA PHE A 274 3.35 5.71 -6.70
C PHE A 274 3.58 6.26 -8.11
N LEU A 275 2.53 6.69 -8.80
CA LEU A 275 2.64 7.28 -10.12
C LEU A 275 3.57 8.50 -10.12
N SER A 276 3.30 9.45 -9.22
CA SER A 276 4.12 10.65 -9.04
C SER A 276 5.55 10.29 -8.64
N ARG A 277 5.73 9.37 -7.69
CA ARG A 277 7.05 8.90 -7.25
C ARG A 277 7.86 8.33 -8.41
N TYR A 278 7.27 7.45 -9.22
CA TYR A 278 7.96 6.77 -10.30
C TYR A 278 8.23 7.68 -11.49
N VAL A 279 7.28 8.53 -11.87
CA VAL A 279 7.50 9.56 -12.91
C VAL A 279 8.69 10.43 -12.55
N ASN A 280 8.76 10.92 -11.31
CA ASN A 280 9.85 11.77 -10.84
C ASN A 280 11.18 11.02 -10.77
N SER A 281 11.20 9.83 -10.17
CA SER A 281 12.44 9.04 -10.00
C SER A 281 13.03 8.55 -11.32
N LEU A 282 12.20 8.28 -12.34
CA LEU A 282 12.61 7.78 -13.64
C LEU A 282 12.80 8.90 -14.68
N GLY A 283 12.59 10.16 -14.31
CA GLY A 283 12.69 11.31 -15.21
C GLY A 283 11.72 11.23 -16.40
N LYS A 284 10.55 10.59 -16.22
CA LYS A 284 9.52 10.47 -17.27
C LYS A 284 8.67 11.74 -17.30
N PRO A 285 8.02 12.08 -18.43
CA PRO A 285 7.03 13.16 -18.45
C PRO A 285 5.86 12.84 -17.50
N PRO A 286 5.15 13.86 -16.99
CA PRO A 286 3.93 13.67 -16.20
C PRO A 286 2.97 12.71 -16.89
N LYS A 287 2.51 11.71 -16.13
CA LYS A 287 1.56 10.69 -16.58
C LYS A 287 0.30 10.75 -15.73
N THR A 288 -0.82 10.33 -16.29
CA THR A 288 -2.11 10.25 -15.61
C THR A 288 -2.77 8.89 -15.85
N LEU A 289 -3.54 8.42 -14.87
CA LEU A 289 -4.37 7.23 -15.01
C LEU A 289 -5.74 7.62 -15.59
N THR A 290 -6.27 6.84 -16.53
CA THR A 290 -7.67 7.03 -16.95
C THR A 290 -8.64 6.63 -15.85
N ALA A 291 -9.88 7.14 -15.91
CA ALA A 291 -10.93 6.72 -14.98
C ALA A 291 -11.21 5.20 -15.06
N LYS A 292 -11.04 4.58 -16.24
CA LYS A 292 -11.18 3.13 -16.42
C LYS A 292 -10.05 2.37 -15.75
N ALA A 293 -8.80 2.81 -15.92
CA ALA A 293 -7.65 2.26 -15.24
C ALA A 293 -7.82 2.35 -13.71
N MET A 294 -8.22 3.52 -13.19
CA MET A 294 -8.47 3.70 -11.76
C MET A 294 -9.60 2.80 -11.23
N ALA A 295 -10.72 2.72 -11.95
CA ALA A 295 -11.83 1.83 -11.58
C ALA A 295 -11.39 0.36 -11.55
N PHE A 296 -10.53 -0.06 -12.49
CA PHE A 296 -9.93 -1.38 -12.46
C PHE A 296 -9.10 -1.59 -11.19
N LEU A 297 -8.17 -0.66 -10.90
CA LEU A 297 -7.29 -0.75 -9.73
C LEU A 297 -8.09 -0.89 -8.42
N VAL A 298 -9.20 -0.17 -8.28
CA VAL A 298 -10.05 -0.21 -7.09
C VAL A 298 -10.79 -1.54 -6.92
N ASN A 299 -11.14 -2.20 -8.02
CA ASN A 299 -11.96 -3.43 -7.99
C ASN A 299 -11.15 -4.72 -7.94
N TYR A 300 -9.87 -4.68 -8.28
CA TYR A 300 -8.97 -5.82 -8.19
C TYR A 300 -8.68 -6.22 -6.72
N ASP A 301 -8.44 -7.50 -6.46
CA ASP A 301 -8.33 -8.04 -5.10
C ASP A 301 -6.93 -7.92 -4.48
N TRP A 302 -5.91 -7.63 -5.28
CA TRP A 302 -4.53 -7.38 -4.83
C TRP A 302 -3.96 -8.49 -3.93
N PRO A 303 -3.79 -9.73 -4.43
CA PRO A 303 -3.17 -10.81 -3.65
C PRO A 303 -1.77 -10.46 -3.12
N GLY A 304 -0.99 -9.65 -3.84
CA GLY A 304 0.30 -9.10 -3.41
C GLY A 304 0.22 -7.75 -2.71
N ASN A 305 -0.98 -7.29 -2.37
CA ASN A 305 -1.28 -6.06 -1.62
C ASN A 305 -0.56 -4.82 -2.23
N VAL A 306 0.01 -3.95 -1.38
CA VAL A 306 0.65 -2.69 -1.80
C VAL A 306 1.89 -2.95 -2.67
N ARG A 307 2.60 -4.05 -2.44
CA ARG A 307 3.79 -4.42 -3.23
C ARG A 307 3.41 -4.69 -4.69
N GLU A 308 2.30 -5.38 -4.93
CA GLU A 308 1.80 -5.64 -6.28
C GLU A 308 1.33 -4.35 -6.96
N LEU A 309 0.54 -3.51 -6.25
CA LEU A 309 0.11 -2.21 -6.76
C LEU A 309 1.31 -1.33 -7.15
N GLN A 310 2.32 -1.27 -6.28
CA GLN A 310 3.55 -0.52 -6.53
C GLN A 310 4.27 -1.02 -7.79
N ASN A 311 4.47 -2.34 -7.92
CA ASN A 311 5.14 -2.95 -9.07
C ASN A 311 4.36 -2.74 -10.37
N LEU A 312 3.04 -2.84 -10.34
CA LEU A 312 2.19 -2.62 -11.50
C LEU A 312 2.29 -1.18 -11.99
N ILE A 313 2.24 -0.20 -11.09
CA ILE A 313 2.33 1.22 -11.46
C ILE A 313 3.72 1.54 -11.99
N GLU A 314 4.78 1.03 -11.36
CA GLU A 314 6.15 1.16 -11.86
C GLU A 314 6.29 0.61 -13.30
N ARG A 315 5.73 -0.58 -13.54
CA ARG A 315 5.68 -1.21 -14.85
C ARG A 315 4.91 -0.35 -15.85
N ALA A 316 3.75 0.16 -15.49
CA ALA A 316 2.92 1.00 -16.35
C ALA A 316 3.63 2.32 -16.71
N VAL A 317 4.33 2.95 -15.76
CA VAL A 317 5.14 4.15 -16.01
C VAL A 317 6.26 3.87 -17.02
N ASN A 318 6.90 2.71 -16.93
CA ASN A 318 7.99 2.33 -17.83
C ASN A 318 7.53 1.93 -19.23
N LEU A 319 6.47 1.13 -19.34
CA LEU A 319 6.05 0.49 -20.58
C LEU A 319 5.05 1.30 -21.41
N THR A 320 4.32 2.24 -20.79
CA THR A 320 3.30 3.01 -21.51
C THR A 320 3.95 4.11 -22.35
N PRO A 321 3.80 4.11 -23.68
CA PRO A 321 4.19 5.26 -24.51
C PRO A 321 3.22 6.43 -24.27
N GLY A 322 3.75 7.64 -24.11
CA GLY A 322 2.94 8.85 -23.90
C GLY A 322 2.57 9.13 -22.43
N ARG A 323 1.58 10.00 -22.23
CA ARG A 323 1.21 10.55 -20.90
C ARG A 323 0.01 9.84 -20.24
N ILE A 324 -0.79 9.12 -21.00
CA ILE A 324 -2.04 8.51 -20.50
C ILE A 324 -1.80 7.02 -20.29
N ILE A 325 -2.05 6.54 -19.08
CA ILE A 325 -2.05 5.12 -18.72
C ILE A 325 -3.52 4.66 -18.68
N ASP A 326 -3.92 3.87 -19.66
CA ASP A 326 -5.25 3.25 -19.70
C ASP A 326 -5.19 1.78 -19.22
N ILE A 327 -6.36 1.15 -19.12
CA ILE A 327 -6.49 -0.24 -18.66
C ILE A 327 -5.63 -1.21 -19.46
N ASP A 328 -5.52 -1.02 -20.77
CA ASP A 328 -4.73 -1.88 -21.67
C ASP A 328 -3.22 -1.82 -21.39
N ASN A 329 -2.76 -0.79 -20.67
CA ASN A 329 -1.36 -0.63 -20.29
C ASN A 329 -1.04 -1.26 -18.93
N LEU A 330 -2.06 -1.64 -18.15
CA LEU A 330 -1.90 -2.32 -16.88
C LEU A 330 -1.78 -3.83 -17.16
N HIS A 331 -0.56 -4.28 -17.44
CA HIS A 331 -0.29 -5.70 -17.66
C HIS A 331 -0.32 -6.46 -16.32
N PHE A 332 -1.43 -7.15 -16.03
CA PHE A 332 -1.57 -8.07 -14.90
C PHE A 332 -1.08 -9.47 -15.28
N GLU A 333 -0.23 -10.06 -14.44
CA GLU A 333 0.06 -11.50 -14.49
C GLU A 333 -1.18 -12.23 -13.95
N GLY A 334 -2.06 -12.69 -14.84
CA GLY A 334 -3.28 -13.42 -14.48
C GLY A 334 -4.54 -13.04 -15.26
N HIS A 335 -4.54 -11.92 -16.01
CA HIS A 335 -5.69 -11.49 -16.83
C HIS A 335 -5.44 -11.60 -18.34
N ASN A 336 -4.82 -12.69 -18.78
CA ASN A 336 -4.87 -13.10 -20.20
C ASN A 336 -5.93 -14.17 -20.48
N GLU A 337 -6.68 -14.59 -19.47
CA GLU A 337 -7.90 -15.35 -19.69
C GLU A 337 -9.05 -14.49 -19.19
N LEU A 338 -9.94 -14.10 -20.11
CA LEU A 338 -11.35 -13.97 -19.77
C LEU A 338 -11.64 -15.17 -18.86
N GLU A 339 -12.03 -14.94 -17.60
CA GLU A 339 -12.59 -15.99 -16.75
C GLU A 339 -13.79 -16.55 -17.50
N LEU A 340 -13.55 -17.59 -18.30
CA LEU A 340 -14.56 -18.52 -18.69
C LEU A 340 -15.04 -19.10 -17.37
N PRO A 341 -16.34 -19.05 -17.06
CA PRO A 341 -16.85 -19.67 -15.84
C PRO A 341 -16.31 -21.10 -15.78
N GLU A 342 -15.88 -21.57 -14.60
CA GLU A 342 -15.44 -22.96 -14.41
C GLU A 342 -16.48 -23.88 -15.06
N MET A 343 -16.14 -24.42 -16.23
CA MET A 343 -17.07 -25.20 -17.03
C MET A 343 -17.03 -26.63 -16.52
N GLU A 344 -17.72 -26.89 -15.41
CA GLU A 344 -18.02 -28.26 -14.98
C GLU A 344 -18.93 -28.93 -16.02
N ASP A 345 -18.37 -29.81 -16.87
CA ASP A 345 -19.08 -30.76 -17.75
C ASP A 345 -20.34 -30.24 -18.49
N VAL A 346 -20.42 -28.94 -18.76
CA VAL A 346 -21.56 -28.37 -19.48
C VAL A 346 -21.35 -28.60 -20.97
N PRO A 347 -22.32 -29.18 -21.71
CA PRO A 347 -22.20 -29.34 -23.16
C PRO A 347 -21.92 -27.99 -23.85
N LEU A 348 -20.93 -27.95 -24.75
CA LEU A 348 -20.53 -26.75 -25.51
C LEU A 348 -21.72 -25.97 -26.08
N LYS A 349 -22.76 -26.69 -26.50
CA LYS A 349 -24.00 -26.11 -27.02
C LYS A 349 -24.69 -25.17 -26.02
N THR A 350 -24.75 -25.56 -24.74
CA THR A 350 -25.40 -24.78 -23.68
C THR A 350 -24.62 -23.50 -23.37
N ILE A 351 -23.30 -23.58 -23.37
CA ILE A 351 -22.41 -22.42 -23.15
C ILE A 351 -22.58 -21.39 -24.27
N VAL A 352 -22.57 -21.85 -25.53
CA VAL A 352 -22.79 -20.98 -26.68
C VAL A 352 -24.18 -20.33 -26.61
N GLU A 353 -25.21 -21.07 -26.20
CA GLU A 353 -26.57 -20.54 -26.07
C GLU A 353 -26.68 -19.47 -24.96
N GLN A 354 -26.03 -19.67 -23.80
CA GLN A 354 -26.01 -18.69 -22.71
C GLN A 354 -25.23 -17.42 -23.07
N LEU A 355 -24.07 -17.56 -23.71
CA LEU A 355 -23.30 -16.43 -24.20
C LEU A 355 -24.08 -15.65 -25.27
N GLU A 356 -24.69 -16.36 -26.23
CA GLU A 356 -25.53 -15.72 -27.25
C GLU A 356 -26.71 -14.95 -26.63
N SER A 357 -27.41 -15.53 -25.65
CA SER A 357 -28.53 -14.83 -25.00
C SER A 357 -28.07 -13.58 -24.26
N LYS A 358 -26.93 -13.65 -23.56
CA LYS A 358 -26.37 -12.51 -22.83
C LYS A 358 -25.95 -11.39 -23.77
N VAL A 359 -25.20 -11.70 -24.81
CA VAL A 359 -24.74 -10.74 -25.82
C VAL A 359 -25.91 -10.08 -26.55
N ILE A 360 -26.96 -10.84 -26.88
CA ILE A 360 -28.18 -10.29 -27.50
C ILE A 360 -28.91 -9.34 -26.54
N SER A 361 -29.05 -9.71 -25.26
CA SER A 361 -29.72 -8.87 -24.26
C SER A 361 -28.98 -7.55 -24.00
N GLU A 362 -27.65 -7.58 -23.93
CA GLU A 362 -26.80 -6.39 -23.78
C GLU A 362 -26.85 -5.49 -25.02
N ALA A 363 -26.86 -6.08 -26.22
CA ALA A 363 -26.97 -5.31 -27.45
C ALA A 363 -28.34 -4.63 -27.59
N LEU A 364 -29.42 -5.29 -27.16
CA LEU A 364 -30.77 -4.72 -27.17
C LEU A 364 -30.90 -3.59 -26.14
N SER A 365 -30.39 -3.77 -24.92
CA SER A 365 -30.42 -2.72 -23.88
C SER A 365 -29.61 -1.49 -24.28
N LYS A 366 -28.45 -1.68 -24.93
CA LYS A 366 -27.56 -0.60 -25.35
C LYS A 366 -28.07 0.18 -26.56
N HIS A 367 -28.76 -0.46 -27.49
CA HIS A 367 -29.15 0.15 -28.77
C HIS A 367 -30.65 0.43 -28.91
N GLY A 368 -31.50 -0.11 -28.02
CA GLY A 368 -32.94 0.16 -27.90
C GLY A 368 -33.81 -0.21 -29.10
N SER A 369 -33.21 -0.68 -30.21
CA SER A 369 -33.89 -1.03 -31.45
C SER A 369 -33.26 -2.27 -32.06
N ILE A 370 -34.09 -3.25 -32.41
CA ILE A 370 -33.69 -4.55 -32.98
C ILE A 370 -32.83 -4.35 -34.25
N ARG A 371 -33.14 -3.36 -35.10
CA ARG A 371 -32.33 -3.05 -36.31
C ARG A 371 -30.93 -2.52 -35.99
N LYS A 372 -30.81 -1.71 -34.93
CA LYS A 372 -29.51 -1.16 -34.52
C LYS A 372 -28.68 -2.24 -33.82
N ALA A 373 -29.31 -3.04 -32.97
CA ALA A 373 -28.68 -4.18 -32.32
C ALA A 373 -28.20 -5.24 -33.34
N SER A 374 -29.01 -5.58 -34.35
CA SER A 374 -28.60 -6.56 -35.38
C SER A 374 -27.41 -6.08 -36.20
N LYS A 375 -27.37 -4.78 -36.53
CA LYS A 375 -26.24 -4.16 -37.25
C LYS A 375 -24.97 -4.12 -36.41
N ALA A 376 -25.09 -3.80 -35.11
CA ALA A 376 -23.97 -3.82 -34.18
C ALA A 376 -23.40 -5.23 -33.94
N LEU A 377 -24.28 -6.24 -33.92
CA LEU A 377 -23.91 -7.65 -33.77
C LEU A 377 -23.47 -8.34 -35.08
N GLY A 378 -23.51 -7.64 -36.22
CA GLY A 378 -23.10 -8.20 -37.52
C GLY A 378 -24.01 -9.31 -38.06
N ILE A 379 -25.24 -9.42 -37.57
CA ILE A 379 -26.21 -10.44 -38.02
C ILE A 379 -27.42 -9.82 -38.69
N SER A 380 -28.08 -10.58 -39.57
CA SER A 380 -29.28 -10.10 -40.25
C SER A 380 -30.43 -9.90 -39.26
N HIS A 381 -31.28 -8.91 -39.55
CA HIS A 381 -32.45 -8.60 -38.71
C HIS A 381 -33.38 -9.82 -38.49
N PRO A 382 -33.68 -10.66 -39.50
CA PRO A 382 -34.47 -11.88 -39.28
C PRO A 382 -33.75 -12.92 -38.40
N ALA A 383 -32.42 -13.02 -38.49
CA ALA A 383 -31.63 -13.93 -37.68
C ALA A 383 -31.64 -13.52 -36.20
N LEU A 384 -31.55 -12.21 -35.92
CA LEU A 384 -31.67 -11.70 -34.55
C LEU A 384 -33.06 -12.00 -33.96
N ILE A 385 -34.14 -11.76 -34.71
CA ILE A 385 -35.52 -12.08 -34.26
C ILE A 385 -35.68 -13.57 -33.98
N LYS A 386 -35.12 -14.43 -34.83
CA LYS A 386 -35.17 -15.89 -34.64
C LYS A 386 -34.43 -16.31 -33.36
N LYS A 387 -33.29 -15.68 -33.05
CA LYS A 387 -32.54 -15.93 -31.82
C LYS A 387 -33.24 -15.35 -30.57
N MET A 388 -33.85 -14.17 -30.66
CA MET A 388 -34.66 -13.58 -29.58
C MET A 388 -35.82 -14.51 -29.19
N LYS A 389 -36.53 -15.06 -30.18
CA LYS A 389 -37.59 -16.07 -29.94
C LYS A 389 -37.06 -17.38 -29.36
N LYS A 390 -35.87 -17.81 -29.79
CA LYS A 390 -35.23 -19.03 -29.27
C LYS A 390 -34.87 -18.89 -27.79
N TYR A 391 -34.49 -17.70 -27.36
CA TYR A 391 -34.01 -17.42 -26.00
C TYR A 391 -35.02 -16.68 -25.11
N ASN A 392 -36.27 -16.50 -25.55
CA ASN A 392 -37.34 -15.76 -24.86
C ASN A 392 -36.92 -14.35 -24.40
N ILE A 393 -36.23 -13.61 -25.28
CA ILE A 393 -35.84 -12.22 -25.03
C ILE A 393 -36.85 -11.31 -25.75
N GLU A 394 -37.60 -10.52 -24.97
CA GLU A 394 -38.62 -9.58 -25.46
C GLU A 394 -38.04 -8.24 -25.95
#